data_AF-A0A1K1N2P2-F1
#
_entry.id   AF-A0A1K1N2P2-F1
#
_cell.length_a   1.000
_cell.length_b   1.000
_cell.length_c   1.000
_cell.angle_alpha   90.00
_cell.angle_beta   90.00
_cell.angle_gamma   90.00
#
_symmetry.space_group_name_H-M   'P 1'
#
loop_
_entity.id
_entity.type
_entity.pdbx_description
1 polymer ?
#
loop_
_entity_poly.entity_id
_entity_poly.type
_entity_poly.pdbx_seq_one_letter_code
_entity_poly.pdbx_strand_id
1 'polypeptide(L)'
;MDTEFQHLDNVACLEPQTGDMPAREPWSTDAQQALPWRESLDRAWQAARQMDAEAFFKALSVIDRAEKDCVSDRFPSWAREASTLHAIGQVWRDDAQSVAASVVEGRGRHRSAVHAVLRYAAWQRHDLARFHQLARMGRPRGPLAVLYVFELSMQAAAEAEQLRFKQAERLAKAAQRIPLNGEAAGPQYLLPTCVLAAIAYETGDLDEADVLIRGRMATVERVGAAESAILGFVVSARVAVDRGNINVALLLLAHGERLALERGWLRLALRCASERILIYLDRGNLEAARAAEAEFDDVLRATSLRLTDPDFDRWPLEVARCRLAMASERPSEAVASASALRFKARSRGQFWVSLRLSVLIAGASMAAGDWSNGLAELAGSLEEGARVGLFRTFIDEMGLLVVGLRRLRQDAEFCRGHMAAYLDGLLAHEKPRPPLTRSRRRPHRGQIESLTDREIVVLRLMSLGLSNKEIARALDIMPETIKSHAKRIFAKLAAKARTEAVSRANELGIM
;
A
#
# COMPACT_ATOMS: atom_id res chain seq x y z
N MET A 1 1.03 36.62 -21.72
CA MET A 1 -0.12 36.32 -22.61
C MET A 1 -1.04 35.38 -21.82
N ASP A 2 -1.65 35.77 -20.71
CA ASP A 2 -2.40 36.99 -20.37
C ASP A 2 -3.50 37.29 -21.39
N THR A 3 -4.63 36.60 -21.26
CA THR A 3 -6.00 37.15 -21.23
C THR A 3 -7.00 36.00 -21.31
N GLU A 4 -7.45 35.48 -20.16
CA GLU A 4 -8.70 34.71 -20.04
C GLU A 4 -9.17 34.59 -18.56
N PHE A 5 -9.07 35.70 -17.81
CA PHE A 5 -9.51 35.78 -16.40
C PHE A 5 -10.24 37.10 -16.13
N GLN A 6 -11.32 37.36 -16.88
CA GLN A 6 -12.27 38.42 -16.52
C GLN A 6 -13.65 37.96 -16.97
N HIS A 7 -14.46 37.44 -16.03
CA HIS A 7 -15.93 37.50 -16.01
C HIS A 7 -16.49 36.56 -14.93
N LEU A 8 -16.20 36.84 -13.65
CA LEU A 8 -16.97 36.31 -12.51
C LEU A 8 -16.92 37.28 -11.31
N ASP A 9 -17.21 38.55 -11.55
CA ASP A 9 -17.53 39.52 -10.48
C ASP A 9 -18.99 39.95 -10.66
N ASN A 10 -19.90 39.26 -9.96
CA ASN A 10 -21.18 39.79 -9.49
C ASN A 10 -21.96 38.70 -8.75
N VAL A 11 -21.62 38.48 -7.48
CA VAL A 11 -22.58 38.00 -6.48
C VAL A 11 -22.40 38.87 -5.25
N ALA A 12 -23.46 39.60 -4.92
CA ALA A 12 -23.51 40.61 -3.88
C ALA A 12 -22.96 40.13 -2.53
N CYS A 13 -22.18 40.99 -1.91
CA CYS A 13 -21.79 40.92 -0.51
C CYS A 13 -23.07 40.97 0.36
N LEU A 14 -23.29 39.94 1.17
CA LEU A 14 -24.19 40.03 2.31
C LEU A 14 -23.30 40.06 3.57
N GLU A 15 -23.21 41.25 4.17
CA GLU A 15 -22.66 41.46 5.50
C GLU A 15 -23.48 40.69 6.55
N PRO A 16 -22.86 40.28 7.68
CA PRO A 16 -23.56 39.59 8.74
C PRO A 16 -24.44 40.59 9.51
N GLN A 17 -25.75 40.56 9.29
CA GLN A 17 -26.69 41.25 10.16
C GLN A 17 -26.65 40.60 11.55
N THR A 18 -26.15 41.35 12.52
CA THR A 18 -26.34 41.12 13.95
C THR A 18 -27.82 41.34 14.28
N GLY A 19 -28.63 40.31 14.09
CA GLY A 19 -30.01 40.24 14.56
C GLY A 19 -30.08 39.56 15.92
N ASP A 20 -30.78 40.18 16.86
CA ASP A 20 -31.02 39.74 18.23
C ASP A 20 -31.28 38.22 18.35
N MET A 21 -30.55 37.58 19.27
CA MET A 21 -30.84 36.21 19.69
C MET A 21 -32.24 36.17 20.34
N PRO A 22 -33.22 35.42 19.79
CA PRO A 22 -34.43 35.16 20.53
C PRO A 22 -34.08 34.29 21.76
N ALA A 23 -34.69 34.63 22.89
CA ALA A 23 -34.54 33.90 24.14
C ALA A 23 -34.77 32.39 23.92
N ARG A 24 -33.81 31.57 24.36
CA ARG A 24 -33.86 30.10 24.26
C ARG A 24 -35.07 29.59 25.05
N GLU A 25 -36.11 29.15 24.36
CA GLU A 25 -37.13 28.28 24.95
C GLU A 25 -36.44 27.02 25.51
N PRO A 26 -36.87 26.49 26.67
CA PRO A 26 -36.31 25.26 27.21
C PRO A 26 -36.61 24.10 26.25
N TRP A 27 -35.56 23.42 25.81
CA TRP A 27 -35.60 22.20 25.01
C TRP A 27 -36.64 21.24 25.60
N SER A 28 -37.53 20.67 24.76
CA SER A 28 -38.46 19.63 25.20
C SER A 28 -37.69 18.46 25.84
N THR A 29 -38.32 17.71 26.76
CA THR A 29 -37.71 16.55 27.44
C THR A 29 -37.07 15.56 26.45
N ASP A 30 -37.65 15.41 25.27
CA ASP A 30 -37.15 14.58 24.17
C ASP A 30 -35.82 15.09 23.61
N ALA A 31 -35.62 16.39 23.55
CA ALA A 31 -34.41 16.98 22.98
C ALA A 31 -33.25 17.02 23.99
N GLN A 32 -33.54 16.94 25.29
CA GLN A 32 -32.53 16.66 26.33
C GLN A 32 -32.04 15.21 26.28
N GLN A 33 -32.93 14.24 26.01
CA GLN A 33 -32.56 12.82 25.84
C GLN A 33 -31.73 12.58 24.57
N ALA A 34 -31.92 13.39 23.52
CA ALA A 34 -31.19 13.28 22.25
C ALA A 34 -29.83 14.02 22.23
N LEU A 35 -29.52 14.82 23.26
CA LEU A 35 -28.29 15.63 23.35
C LEU A 35 -26.99 14.79 23.26
N PRO A 36 -26.87 13.63 23.97
CA PRO A 36 -25.66 12.79 23.87
C PRO A 36 -25.41 12.23 22.47
N TRP A 37 -26.48 12.00 21.69
CA TRP A 37 -26.37 11.53 20.32
C TRP A 37 -25.85 12.65 19.40
N ARG A 38 -26.39 13.87 19.54
CA ARG A 38 -25.90 15.03 18.78
C ARG A 38 -24.44 15.37 19.08
N GLU A 39 -24.04 15.33 20.35
CA GLU A 39 -22.64 15.52 20.73
C GLU A 39 -21.73 14.46 20.12
N SER A 40 -22.18 13.20 20.06
CA SER A 40 -21.44 12.11 19.44
C SER A 40 -21.27 12.31 17.92
N LEU A 41 -22.29 12.84 17.23
CA LEU A 41 -22.18 13.23 15.81
C LEU A 41 -21.10 14.31 15.61
N ASP A 42 -21.09 15.34 16.44
CA ASP A 42 -20.10 16.42 16.35
C ASP A 42 -18.67 15.92 16.64
N ARG A 43 -18.51 15.05 17.65
CA ARG A 43 -17.23 14.40 17.96
C ARG A 43 -16.75 13.52 16.79
N ALA A 44 -17.64 12.76 16.16
CA ALA A 44 -17.29 11.93 15.01
C ALA A 44 -16.82 12.80 13.82
N TRP A 45 -17.50 13.91 13.51
CA TRP A 45 -17.04 14.83 12.47
C TRP A 45 -15.74 15.55 12.81
N GLN A 46 -15.49 15.85 14.08
CA GLN A 46 -14.22 16.41 14.52
C GLN A 46 -13.08 15.38 14.34
N ALA A 47 -13.28 14.15 14.78
CA ALA A 47 -12.30 13.07 14.64
C ALA A 47 -12.02 12.76 13.15
N ALA A 48 -13.04 12.73 12.30
CA ALA A 48 -12.88 12.55 10.85
C ALA A 48 -12.01 13.66 10.22
N ARG A 49 -12.21 14.92 10.62
CA ARG A 49 -11.39 16.05 10.12
C ARG A 49 -9.94 15.98 10.60
N GLN A 50 -9.70 15.38 11.75
CA GLN A 50 -8.37 15.22 12.36
C GLN A 50 -7.68 13.91 11.93
N MET A 51 -8.33 13.08 11.10
CA MET A 51 -7.86 11.74 10.73
C MET A 51 -7.60 10.84 11.96
N ASP A 52 -8.42 10.99 13.01
CA ASP A 52 -8.32 10.21 14.24
C ASP A 52 -9.29 9.01 14.20
N ALA A 53 -8.78 7.86 13.75
CA ALA A 53 -9.50 6.59 13.69
C ALA A 53 -10.11 6.16 15.02
N GLU A 54 -9.35 6.27 16.10
CA GLU A 54 -9.76 5.77 17.41
C GLU A 54 -10.90 6.62 17.98
N ALA A 55 -10.73 7.94 17.99
CA ALA A 55 -11.76 8.86 18.45
C ALA A 55 -13.04 8.76 17.59
N PHE A 56 -12.88 8.56 16.28
CA PHE A 56 -13.98 8.41 15.34
C PHE A 56 -14.81 7.15 15.63
N PHE A 57 -14.18 5.97 15.70
CA PHE A 57 -14.90 4.72 15.94
C PHE A 57 -15.49 4.67 17.35
N LYS A 58 -14.85 5.31 18.33
CA LYS A 58 -15.42 5.48 19.66
C LYS A 58 -16.73 6.28 19.61
N ALA A 59 -16.74 7.41 18.91
CA ALA A 59 -17.94 8.22 18.72
C ALA A 59 -19.03 7.48 17.91
N LEU A 60 -18.63 6.77 16.85
CA LEU A 60 -19.54 5.96 16.03
C LEU A 60 -20.23 4.88 16.87
N SER A 61 -19.52 4.20 17.77
CA SER A 61 -20.14 3.19 18.65
C SER A 61 -21.25 3.74 19.56
N VAL A 62 -21.20 5.03 19.91
CA VAL A 62 -22.25 5.70 20.70
C VAL A 62 -23.46 6.00 19.81
N ILE A 63 -23.21 6.41 18.57
CA ILE A 63 -24.24 6.62 17.54
C ILE A 63 -25.01 5.32 17.29
N ASP A 64 -24.31 4.19 17.10
CA ASP A 64 -24.92 2.87 16.84
C ASP A 64 -25.84 2.41 17.97
N ARG A 65 -25.46 2.72 19.23
CA ARG A 65 -26.29 2.39 20.40
C ARG A 65 -27.55 3.24 20.43
N ALA A 66 -27.43 4.55 20.20
CA ALA A 66 -28.56 5.47 20.20
C ALA A 66 -29.55 5.21 19.05
N GLU A 67 -29.08 4.75 17.88
CA GLU A 67 -29.98 4.38 16.77
C GLU A 67 -30.89 3.19 17.12
N LYS A 68 -30.42 2.24 17.93
CA LYS A 68 -31.24 1.12 18.41
C LYS A 68 -32.38 1.55 19.33
N ASP A 69 -32.27 2.73 19.95
CA ASP A 69 -33.26 3.30 20.87
C ASP A 69 -34.31 4.18 20.14
N CYS A 70 -34.51 3.96 18.83
CA CYS A 70 -35.49 4.64 17.95
C CYS A 70 -35.32 6.18 17.88
N VAL A 71 -34.09 6.70 17.99
CA VAL A 71 -33.81 8.13 17.84
C VAL A 71 -33.78 8.56 16.36
N SER A 72 -33.45 7.64 15.45
CA SER A 72 -33.37 7.86 14.00
C SER A 72 -34.71 8.30 13.37
N ASP A 73 -35.82 7.66 13.78
CA ASP A 73 -37.15 7.93 13.24
C ASP A 73 -37.66 9.31 13.64
N ARG A 74 -37.21 9.81 14.80
CA ARG A 74 -37.57 11.11 15.36
C ARG A 74 -36.76 12.26 14.77
N PHE A 75 -35.53 12.00 14.28
CA PHE A 75 -34.63 13.03 13.73
C PHE A 75 -34.00 12.60 12.39
N PRO A 76 -34.75 12.70 11.27
CA PRO A 76 -34.29 12.24 9.95
C PRO A 76 -33.05 12.96 9.38
N SER A 77 -32.76 14.18 9.85
CA SER A 77 -31.54 14.91 9.47
C SER A 77 -30.29 14.32 10.12
N TRP A 78 -30.37 13.96 11.40
CA TRP A 78 -29.26 13.38 12.16
C TRP A 78 -29.03 11.92 11.75
N ALA A 79 -30.08 11.18 11.39
CA ALA A 79 -29.95 9.84 10.81
C ALA A 79 -29.17 9.84 9.48
N ARG A 80 -29.38 10.84 8.62
CA ARG A 80 -28.58 11.01 7.38
C ARG A 80 -27.12 11.37 7.67
N GLU A 81 -26.88 12.16 8.70
CA GLU A 81 -25.53 12.50 9.16
C GLU A 81 -24.80 11.26 9.68
N ALA A 82 -25.46 10.47 10.54
CA ALA A 82 -24.97 9.19 11.02
C ALA A 82 -24.68 8.23 9.87
N SER A 83 -25.58 8.08 8.91
CA SER A 83 -25.39 7.26 7.69
C SER A 83 -24.13 7.69 6.90
N THR A 84 -23.87 8.99 6.79
CA THR A 84 -22.63 9.49 6.15
C THR A 84 -21.38 9.11 6.96
N LEU A 85 -21.44 9.22 8.29
CA LEU A 85 -20.34 8.84 9.17
C LEU A 85 -20.07 7.32 9.12
N HIS A 86 -21.11 6.49 9.08
CA HIS A 86 -20.96 5.04 8.86
C HIS A 86 -20.21 4.73 7.57
N ALA A 87 -20.54 5.43 6.49
CA ALA A 87 -19.88 5.26 5.21
C ALA A 87 -18.40 5.69 5.23
N ILE A 88 -18.06 6.77 5.96
CA ILE A 88 -16.66 7.13 6.23
C ILE A 88 -15.96 6.02 7.02
N GLY A 89 -16.62 5.44 8.03
CA GLY A 89 -16.10 4.32 8.80
C GLY A 89 -15.84 3.07 7.96
N GLN A 90 -16.70 2.77 7.00
CA GLN A 90 -16.52 1.67 6.04
C GLN A 90 -15.31 1.91 5.13
N VAL A 91 -15.13 3.14 4.65
CA VAL A 91 -13.92 3.54 3.90
C VAL A 91 -12.65 3.31 4.73
N TRP A 92 -12.63 3.70 6.00
CA TRP A 92 -11.48 3.50 6.88
C TRP A 92 -11.18 2.02 7.20
N ARG A 93 -12.19 1.15 7.09
CA ARG A 93 -12.07 -0.30 7.24
C ARG A 93 -11.76 -1.03 5.93
N ASP A 94 -11.51 -0.31 4.84
CA ASP A 94 -11.26 -0.89 3.53
C ASP A 94 -12.45 -1.66 2.92
N ASP A 95 -13.68 -1.33 3.36
CA ASP A 95 -14.92 -1.96 2.92
C ASP A 95 -15.73 -1.01 2.01
N ALA A 96 -15.22 -0.78 0.81
CA ALA A 96 -15.91 0.05 -0.19
C ALA A 96 -17.18 -0.60 -0.75
N GLN A 97 -17.39 -1.91 -0.56
CA GLN A 97 -18.59 -2.60 -1.03
C GLN A 97 -19.82 -2.18 -0.21
N SER A 98 -19.66 -2.02 1.11
CA SER A 98 -20.77 -1.65 2.01
C SER A 98 -21.19 -0.18 1.91
N VAL A 99 -20.33 0.70 1.38
CA VAL A 99 -20.59 2.15 1.26
C VAL A 99 -21.87 2.47 0.50
N ALA A 100 -22.13 1.78 -0.61
CA ALA A 100 -23.30 2.05 -1.46
C ALA A 100 -24.63 1.75 -0.76
N ALA A 101 -24.64 0.84 0.22
CA ALA A 101 -25.83 0.50 1.01
C ALA A 101 -26.09 1.52 2.14
N SER A 102 -25.05 2.23 2.57
CA SER A 102 -25.09 3.06 3.76
C SER A 102 -25.30 4.55 3.50
N VAL A 103 -25.23 5.03 2.25
CA VAL A 103 -25.29 6.47 1.93
C VAL A 103 -26.56 6.82 1.17
N VAL A 104 -27.35 7.75 1.73
CA VAL A 104 -28.45 8.39 1.00
C VAL A 104 -27.92 9.62 0.28
N GLU A 105 -27.92 9.61 -1.06
CA GLU A 105 -27.61 10.80 -1.87
C GLU A 105 -28.65 11.90 -1.57
N GLY A 106 -28.19 13.02 -1.02
CA GLY A 106 -29.10 14.08 -0.57
C GLY A 106 -28.50 15.47 -0.59
N ARG A 107 -29.37 16.49 -0.60
CA ARG A 107 -28.98 17.90 -0.41
C ARG A 107 -28.78 18.15 1.09
N GLY A 108 -27.66 18.76 1.48
CA GLY A 108 -27.38 19.07 2.89
C GLY A 108 -25.95 19.53 3.19
N ARG A 109 -25.70 19.84 4.46
CA ARG A 109 -24.44 20.39 5.01
C ARG A 109 -23.20 19.52 4.74
N HIS A 110 -23.38 18.22 4.54
CA HIS A 110 -22.30 17.22 4.38
C HIS A 110 -22.19 16.63 2.96
N ARG A 111 -22.84 17.24 1.96
CA ARG A 111 -22.84 16.75 0.56
C ARG A 111 -21.43 16.49 0.01
N SER A 112 -20.49 17.37 0.33
CA SER A 112 -19.07 17.24 -0.05
C SER A 112 -18.43 15.96 0.48
N ALA A 113 -18.69 15.61 1.74
CA ALA A 113 -18.17 14.37 2.35
C ALA A 113 -18.82 13.13 1.72
N VAL A 114 -20.14 13.18 1.50
CA VAL A 114 -20.88 12.11 0.79
C VAL A 114 -20.28 11.85 -0.59
N HIS A 115 -20.07 12.88 -1.40
CA HIS A 115 -19.44 12.72 -2.72
C HIS A 115 -18.02 12.18 -2.63
N ALA A 116 -17.21 12.64 -1.66
CA ALA A 116 -15.84 12.15 -1.49
C ALA A 116 -15.82 10.64 -1.16
N VAL A 117 -16.71 10.18 -0.28
CA VAL A 117 -16.86 8.76 0.09
C VAL A 117 -17.36 7.92 -1.08
N LEU A 118 -18.37 8.39 -1.82
CA LEU A 118 -18.88 7.71 -3.00
C LEU A 118 -17.82 7.62 -4.11
N ARG A 119 -17.01 8.66 -4.28
CA ARG A 119 -15.87 8.67 -5.21
C ARG A 119 -14.82 7.65 -4.79
N TYR A 120 -14.44 7.64 -3.51
CA TYR A 120 -13.52 6.63 -3.00
C TYR A 120 -14.04 5.21 -3.28
N ALA A 121 -15.31 4.94 -2.95
CA ALA A 121 -15.90 3.63 -3.15
C ALA A 121 -15.95 3.22 -4.63
N ALA A 122 -16.29 4.16 -5.54
CA ALA A 122 -16.25 3.90 -6.97
C ALA A 122 -14.83 3.59 -7.45
N TRP A 123 -13.82 4.32 -6.96
CA TRP A 123 -12.41 4.05 -7.27
C TRP A 123 -11.98 2.67 -6.79
N GLN A 124 -12.24 2.31 -5.53
CA GLN A 124 -11.84 0.99 -4.99
C GLN A 124 -12.53 -0.20 -5.66
N ARG A 125 -13.73 0.01 -6.21
CA ARG A 125 -14.46 -0.98 -7.00
C ARG A 125 -14.03 -1.05 -8.47
N HIS A 126 -12.99 -0.29 -8.84
CA HIS A 126 -12.49 -0.17 -10.21
C HIS A 126 -13.54 0.36 -11.21
N ASP A 127 -14.52 1.13 -10.72
CA ASP A 127 -15.57 1.78 -11.53
C ASP A 127 -15.18 3.24 -11.81
N LEU A 128 -14.22 3.42 -12.70
CA LEU A 128 -13.71 4.74 -13.07
C LEU A 128 -14.76 5.59 -13.80
N ALA A 129 -15.71 4.97 -14.48
CA ALA A 129 -16.82 5.68 -15.11
C ALA A 129 -17.65 6.42 -14.05
N ARG A 130 -18.09 5.71 -13.00
CA ARG A 130 -18.79 6.32 -11.87
C ARG A 130 -17.90 7.31 -11.11
N PHE A 131 -16.62 7.00 -10.92
CA PHE A 131 -15.66 7.91 -10.29
C PHE A 131 -15.59 9.26 -11.00
N HIS A 132 -15.58 9.28 -12.34
CA HIS A 132 -15.52 10.51 -13.13
C HIS A 132 -16.86 11.23 -13.25
N GLN A 133 -17.99 10.51 -13.22
CA GLN A 133 -19.34 11.10 -13.26
C GLN A 133 -19.72 11.83 -11.96
N LEU A 134 -19.24 11.36 -10.81
CA LEU A 134 -19.52 12.00 -9.52
C LEU A 134 -18.95 13.42 -9.46
N ALA A 135 -19.76 14.38 -9.01
CA ALA A 135 -19.41 15.80 -9.00
C ALA A 135 -18.11 16.06 -8.23
N ARG A 136 -17.22 16.85 -8.83
CA ARG A 136 -15.98 17.32 -8.20
C ARG A 136 -16.27 18.44 -7.21
N MET A 137 -15.49 18.51 -6.14
CA MET A 137 -15.59 19.67 -5.26
C MET A 137 -14.88 20.88 -5.87
N GLY A 138 -15.53 22.04 -5.81
CA GLY A 138 -14.84 23.31 -5.99
C GLY A 138 -13.84 23.52 -4.84
N ARG A 139 -12.75 24.25 -5.09
CA ARG A 139 -11.68 24.52 -4.10
C ARG A 139 -12.28 25.20 -2.85
N PRO A 140 -12.46 24.48 -1.73
CA PRO A 140 -13.20 25.01 -0.60
C PRO A 140 -12.31 25.88 0.29
N ARG A 141 -12.91 26.86 0.97
CA ARG A 141 -12.25 27.63 2.06
C ARG A 141 -12.60 27.01 3.41
N GLY A 142 -11.67 27.09 4.36
CA GLY A 142 -11.89 26.66 5.74
C GLY A 142 -11.89 25.14 5.96
N PRO A 143 -12.68 24.59 6.91
CA PRO A 143 -12.57 23.21 7.40
C PRO A 143 -12.76 22.09 6.36
N LEU A 144 -13.34 22.39 5.20
CA LEU A 144 -13.56 21.42 4.12
C LEU A 144 -12.32 21.21 3.23
N ALA A 145 -11.25 21.98 3.43
CA ALA A 145 -10.01 21.85 2.67
C ALA A 145 -9.36 20.45 2.79
N VAL A 146 -9.54 19.76 3.92
CA VAL A 146 -9.06 18.38 4.12
C VAL A 146 -9.71 17.41 3.13
N LEU A 147 -11.02 17.53 2.90
CA LEU A 147 -11.73 16.69 1.93
C LEU A 147 -11.23 16.95 0.50
N TYR A 148 -10.83 18.19 0.19
CA TYR A 148 -10.30 18.54 -1.12
C TYR A 148 -8.89 17.98 -1.35
N VAL A 149 -8.04 17.97 -0.31
CA VAL A 149 -6.76 17.23 -0.35
C VAL A 149 -7.02 15.75 -0.64
N PHE A 150 -7.97 15.13 0.06
CA PHE A 150 -8.33 13.74 -0.16
C PHE A 150 -8.84 13.48 -1.59
N GLU A 151 -9.70 14.34 -2.12
CA GLU A 151 -10.20 14.24 -3.50
C GLU A 151 -9.06 14.29 -4.53
N LEU A 152 -8.17 15.27 -4.44
CA LEU A 152 -7.02 15.37 -5.35
C LEU A 152 -6.09 14.16 -5.22
N SER A 153 -5.95 13.61 -4.02
CA SER A 153 -5.11 12.46 -3.75
C SER A 153 -5.66 11.17 -4.38
N MET A 154 -6.98 10.95 -4.28
CA MET A 154 -7.64 9.85 -4.98
C MET A 154 -7.55 10.01 -6.50
N GLN A 155 -7.73 11.24 -7.02
CA GLN A 155 -7.55 11.49 -8.45
C GLN A 155 -6.11 11.23 -8.89
N ALA A 156 -5.12 11.63 -8.10
CA ALA A 156 -3.72 11.35 -8.39
C ALA A 156 -3.46 9.83 -8.48
N ALA A 157 -3.97 9.06 -7.50
CA ALA A 157 -3.84 7.60 -7.51
C ALA A 157 -4.53 6.96 -8.72
N ALA A 158 -5.76 7.36 -9.02
CA ALA A 158 -6.49 6.87 -10.19
C ALA A 158 -5.76 7.19 -11.51
N GLU A 159 -5.24 8.41 -11.69
CA GLU A 159 -4.45 8.76 -12.89
C GLU A 159 -3.14 7.96 -12.97
N ALA A 160 -2.52 7.61 -11.83
CA ALA A 160 -1.35 6.73 -11.82
C ALA A 160 -1.69 5.30 -12.27
N GLU A 161 -2.83 4.75 -11.83
CA GLU A 161 -3.35 3.45 -12.31
C GLU A 161 -3.61 3.45 -13.83
N GLN A 162 -3.96 4.62 -14.39
CA GLN A 162 -4.13 4.84 -15.83
C GLN A 162 -2.81 5.08 -16.60
N LEU A 163 -1.64 4.90 -15.98
CA LEU A 163 -0.32 5.21 -16.56
C LEU A 163 -0.13 6.69 -16.95
N ARG A 164 -0.87 7.61 -16.32
CA ARG A 164 -0.79 9.07 -16.56
C ARG A 164 0.04 9.76 -15.48
N PHE A 165 1.27 9.30 -15.27
CA PHE A 165 2.12 9.74 -14.14
C PHE A 165 2.33 11.25 -14.06
N LYS A 166 2.54 11.95 -15.18
CA LYS A 166 2.67 13.42 -15.18
C LYS A 166 1.42 14.15 -14.67
N GLN A 167 0.24 13.58 -14.89
CA GLN A 167 -1.01 14.14 -14.35
C GLN A 167 -1.17 13.78 -12.87
N ALA A 168 -0.89 12.53 -12.52
CA ALA A 168 -0.90 12.05 -11.13
C ALA A 168 0.02 12.87 -10.23
N GLU A 169 1.27 13.10 -10.66
CA GLU A 169 2.26 13.89 -9.94
C GLU A 169 1.81 15.34 -9.75
N ARG A 170 1.25 15.97 -10.79
CA ARG A 170 0.68 17.32 -10.70
C ARG A 170 -0.44 17.40 -9.67
N LEU A 171 -1.35 16.42 -9.66
CA LEU A 171 -2.46 16.36 -8.71
C LEU A 171 -1.99 16.14 -7.28
N ALA A 172 -1.06 15.20 -7.06
CA ALA A 172 -0.51 14.93 -5.74
C ALA A 172 0.27 16.13 -5.17
N LYS A 173 1.09 16.79 -6.00
CA LYS A 173 1.78 18.04 -5.62
C LYS A 173 0.80 19.18 -5.36
N ALA A 174 -0.29 19.27 -6.13
CA ALA A 174 -1.36 20.24 -5.86
C ALA A 174 -2.04 19.98 -4.51
N ALA A 175 -2.27 18.72 -4.15
CA ALA A 175 -2.83 18.33 -2.86
C ALA A 175 -1.94 18.78 -1.69
N GLN A 176 -0.62 18.57 -1.80
CA GLN A 176 0.37 18.98 -0.78
C GLN A 176 0.49 20.51 -0.62
N ARG A 177 0.13 21.29 -1.64
CA ARG A 177 0.18 22.76 -1.61
C ARG A 177 -1.04 23.41 -0.98
N ILE A 178 -2.09 22.65 -0.67
CA ILE A 178 -3.27 23.19 -0.01
C ILE A 178 -2.91 23.46 1.46
N PRO A 179 -2.98 24.71 1.94
CA PRO A 179 -2.64 25.01 3.32
C PRO A 179 -3.73 24.47 4.26
N LEU A 180 -3.35 23.57 5.16
CA LEU A 180 -4.20 23.08 6.24
C LEU A 180 -3.61 23.50 7.59
N ASN A 181 -4.31 24.37 8.31
CA ASN A 181 -4.02 24.80 9.69
C ASN A 181 -2.54 25.18 9.98
N GLY A 182 -1.76 25.59 8.98
CA GLY A 182 -0.34 25.94 9.14
C GLY A 182 0.63 24.75 9.15
N GLU A 183 0.16 23.51 9.02
CA GLU A 183 1.02 22.32 8.97
C GLU A 183 1.27 21.88 7.52
N ALA A 184 2.55 21.86 7.13
CA ALA A 184 2.99 21.38 5.81
C ALA A 184 3.12 19.84 5.72
N ALA A 185 2.99 19.12 6.85
CA ALA A 185 3.31 17.69 6.95
C ALA A 185 2.35 16.87 7.84
N GLY A 186 1.07 17.23 7.85
CA GLY A 186 0.04 16.50 8.60
C GLY A 186 -0.44 15.19 7.93
N PRO A 187 -1.17 14.32 8.66
CA PRO A 187 -1.71 13.03 8.19
C PRO A 187 -2.51 13.09 6.88
N GLN A 188 -3.24 14.18 6.67
CA GLN A 188 -3.97 14.51 5.44
C GLN A 188 -3.15 14.37 4.14
N TYR A 189 -1.83 14.54 4.19
CA TYR A 189 -0.96 14.52 3.01
C TYR A 189 -0.26 13.17 2.82
N LEU A 190 -0.59 12.14 3.61
CA LEU A 190 0.04 10.82 3.48
C LEU A 190 -0.24 10.18 2.13
N LEU A 191 -1.51 10.06 1.72
CA LEU A 191 -1.87 9.46 0.43
C LEU A 191 -1.17 10.12 -0.77
N PRO A 192 -1.20 11.46 -0.97
CA PRO A 192 -0.53 12.07 -2.12
C PRO A 192 0.99 11.90 -2.04
N THR A 193 1.58 11.87 -0.83
CA THR A 193 3.01 11.59 -0.65
C THR A 193 3.37 10.16 -1.05
N CYS A 194 2.55 9.17 -0.65
CA CYS A 194 2.75 7.78 -1.02
C CYS A 194 2.54 7.52 -2.52
N VAL A 195 1.62 8.25 -3.17
CA VAL A 195 1.45 8.22 -4.64
C VAL A 195 2.70 8.75 -5.33
N LEU A 196 3.24 9.89 -4.88
CA LEU A 196 4.49 10.43 -5.43
C LEU A 196 5.66 9.46 -5.25
N ALA A 197 5.76 8.82 -4.09
CA ALA A 197 6.82 7.85 -3.82
C ALA A 197 6.71 6.61 -4.70
N ALA A 198 5.49 6.12 -4.96
CA ALA A 198 5.26 5.02 -5.89
C ALA A 198 5.62 5.39 -7.33
N ILE A 199 5.29 6.62 -7.77
CA ILE A 199 5.69 7.13 -9.10
C ILE A 199 7.21 7.25 -9.17
N ALA A 200 7.84 7.88 -8.19
CA ALA A 200 9.30 8.05 -8.13
C ALA A 200 10.03 6.69 -8.20
N TYR A 201 9.54 5.71 -7.42
CA TYR A 201 10.01 4.34 -7.49
C TYR A 201 9.89 3.80 -8.91
N GLU A 202 8.69 3.84 -9.51
CA GLU A 202 8.46 3.30 -10.85
C GLU A 202 9.29 3.96 -11.96
N THR A 203 9.58 5.25 -11.84
CA THR A 203 10.45 5.99 -12.78
C THR A 203 11.94 5.80 -12.52
N GLY A 204 12.32 5.04 -11.46
CA GLY A 204 13.70 4.72 -11.14
C GLY A 204 14.40 5.68 -10.16
N ASP A 205 13.70 6.69 -9.64
CA ASP A 205 14.23 7.64 -8.66
C ASP A 205 14.02 7.12 -7.23
N LEU A 206 14.91 6.23 -6.82
CA LEU A 206 14.81 5.52 -5.52
C LEU A 206 15.10 6.42 -4.34
N ASP A 207 15.94 7.42 -4.52
CA ASP A 207 16.30 8.34 -3.45
C ASP A 207 15.15 9.29 -3.16
N GLU A 208 14.47 9.81 -4.20
CA GLU A 208 13.24 10.57 -4.00
C GLU A 208 12.13 9.69 -3.39
N ALA A 209 11.94 8.47 -3.88
CA ALA A 209 10.96 7.53 -3.31
C ALA A 209 11.20 7.27 -1.82
N ASP A 210 12.46 7.08 -1.43
CA ASP A 210 12.86 6.91 -0.04
C ASP A 210 12.67 8.18 0.79
N VAL A 211 13.07 9.35 0.30
CA VAL A 211 12.88 10.64 1.00
C VAL A 211 11.40 10.92 1.27
N LEU A 212 10.53 10.57 0.31
CA LEU A 212 9.08 10.77 0.45
C LEU A 212 8.47 9.87 1.53
N ILE A 213 8.97 8.65 1.75
CA ILE A 213 8.37 7.71 2.72
C ILE A 213 9.11 7.68 4.06
N ARG A 214 10.44 7.88 4.05
CA ARG A 214 11.30 7.82 5.24
C ARG A 214 10.79 8.78 6.32
N GLY A 215 10.69 8.27 7.54
CA GLY A 215 10.18 9.02 8.69
C GLY A 215 8.65 9.19 8.74
N ARG A 216 7.91 8.77 7.71
CA ARG A 216 6.44 8.86 7.66
C ARG A 216 5.72 7.53 7.93
N MET A 217 6.45 6.41 7.93
CA MET A 217 5.85 5.08 8.18
C MET A 217 5.14 5.00 9.53
N ALA A 218 5.70 5.55 10.60
CA ALA A 218 5.01 5.60 11.89
C ALA A 218 3.67 6.38 11.82
N THR A 219 3.58 7.41 10.98
CA THR A 219 2.34 8.15 10.76
C THR A 219 1.37 7.37 9.88
N VAL A 220 1.84 6.72 8.82
CA VAL A 220 1.05 5.79 7.98
C VAL A 220 0.42 4.68 8.84
N GLU A 221 1.22 4.10 9.72
CA GLU A 221 0.78 3.05 10.64
C GLU A 221 -0.24 3.54 11.65
N ARG A 222 -0.14 4.79 12.13
CA ARG A 222 -1.04 5.30 13.18
C ARG A 222 -2.36 5.83 12.62
N VAL A 223 -2.31 6.59 11.53
CA VAL A 223 -3.43 7.41 11.04
C VAL A 223 -3.63 7.34 9.52
N GLY A 224 -2.86 6.51 8.82
CA GLY A 224 -3.00 6.32 7.37
C GLY A 224 -4.28 5.58 6.99
N ALA A 225 -4.71 5.78 5.74
CA ALA A 225 -5.72 4.94 5.08
C ALA A 225 -5.05 3.72 4.42
N ALA A 226 -5.86 2.71 4.06
CA ALA A 226 -5.39 1.46 3.47
C ALA A 226 -4.46 1.67 2.26
N GLU A 227 -4.76 2.61 1.36
CA GLU A 227 -3.96 2.87 0.16
C GLU A 227 -2.61 3.51 0.49
N SER A 228 -2.59 4.44 1.45
CA SER A 228 -1.33 5.02 1.91
C SER A 228 -0.44 3.96 2.57
N ALA A 229 -1.04 3.01 3.30
CA ALA A 229 -0.32 1.88 3.88
C ALA A 229 0.20 0.93 2.79
N ILE A 230 -0.64 0.55 1.82
CA ILE A 230 -0.24 -0.31 0.69
C ILE A 230 0.96 0.27 -0.05
N LEU A 231 0.87 1.53 -0.47
CA LEU A 231 1.94 2.18 -1.21
C LEU A 231 3.18 2.37 -0.34
N GLY A 232 3.01 2.81 0.91
CA GLY A 232 4.11 3.04 1.86
C GLY A 232 4.92 1.77 2.18
N PHE A 233 4.26 0.67 2.54
CA PHE A 233 4.92 -0.59 2.85
C PHE A 233 5.60 -1.21 1.62
N VAL A 234 4.90 -1.24 0.48
CA VAL A 234 5.44 -1.84 -0.76
C VAL A 234 6.68 -1.08 -1.24
N VAL A 235 6.61 0.25 -1.34
CA VAL A 235 7.77 1.04 -1.79
C VAL A 235 8.91 0.96 -0.78
N SER A 236 8.64 1.03 0.53
CA SER A 236 9.68 0.89 1.56
C SER A 236 10.40 -0.45 1.47
N ALA A 237 9.65 -1.54 1.31
CA ALA A 237 10.20 -2.88 1.19
C ALA A 237 11.04 -3.01 -0.09
N ARG A 238 10.55 -2.52 -1.22
CA ARG A 238 11.27 -2.58 -2.50
C ARG A 238 12.55 -1.73 -2.52
N VAL A 239 12.51 -0.52 -1.97
CA VAL A 239 13.70 0.31 -1.77
C VAL A 239 14.71 -0.40 -0.85
N ALA A 240 14.23 -1.04 0.23
CA ALA A 240 15.11 -1.81 1.10
C ALA A 240 15.74 -3.02 0.38
N VAL A 241 14.98 -3.75 -0.43
CA VAL A 241 15.49 -4.85 -1.28
C VAL A 241 16.57 -4.36 -2.22
N ASP A 242 16.31 -3.24 -2.91
CA ASP A 242 17.24 -2.69 -3.88
C ASP A 242 18.59 -2.31 -3.25
N ARG A 243 18.53 -1.70 -2.07
CA ARG A 243 19.68 -1.33 -1.24
C ARG A 243 20.35 -2.52 -0.54
N GLY A 244 19.91 -3.75 -0.80
CA GLY A 244 20.48 -4.97 -0.24
C GLY A 244 20.02 -5.30 1.20
N ASN A 245 19.11 -4.52 1.76
CA ASN A 245 18.60 -4.68 3.12
C ASN A 245 17.40 -5.66 3.15
N ILE A 246 17.63 -6.90 2.72
CA ILE A 246 16.56 -7.91 2.56
C ILE A 246 15.82 -8.19 3.87
N ASN A 247 16.53 -8.33 4.98
CA ASN A 247 15.92 -8.60 6.29
C ASN A 247 15.02 -7.45 6.74
N VAL A 248 15.41 -6.21 6.45
CA VAL A 248 14.58 -5.03 6.74
C VAL A 248 13.30 -5.07 5.91
N ALA A 249 13.41 -5.40 4.62
CA ALA A 249 12.23 -5.55 3.76
C ALA A 249 11.26 -6.62 4.28
N LEU A 250 11.77 -7.81 4.62
CA LEU A 250 10.94 -8.90 5.15
C LEU A 250 10.28 -8.55 6.49
N LEU A 251 11.01 -7.87 7.39
CA LEU A 251 10.46 -7.40 8.67
C LEU A 251 9.38 -6.32 8.46
N LEU A 252 9.59 -5.39 7.53
CA LEU A 252 8.60 -4.37 7.17
C LEU A 252 7.32 -5.01 6.62
N LEU A 253 7.45 -6.00 5.72
CA LEU A 253 6.31 -6.68 5.12
C LEU A 253 5.54 -7.50 6.16
N ALA A 254 6.23 -8.27 7.01
CA ALA A 254 5.60 -9.01 8.10
C ALA A 254 4.89 -8.08 9.10
N HIS A 255 5.45 -6.90 9.36
CA HIS A 255 4.79 -5.87 10.16
C HIS A 255 3.53 -5.35 9.48
N GLY A 256 3.59 -5.06 8.18
CA GLY A 256 2.45 -4.66 7.38
C GLY A 256 1.33 -5.70 7.35
N GLU A 257 1.67 -7.00 7.27
CA GLU A 257 0.70 -8.10 7.35
C GLU A 257 -0.04 -8.11 8.70
N ARG A 258 0.67 -7.95 9.83
CA ARG A 258 0.02 -7.88 11.16
C ARG A 258 -0.88 -6.66 11.30
N LEU A 259 -0.37 -5.48 10.92
CA LEU A 259 -1.15 -4.25 10.94
C LEU A 259 -2.42 -4.37 10.09
N ALA A 260 -2.30 -5.00 8.91
CA ALA A 260 -3.42 -5.22 8.02
C ALA A 260 -4.53 -6.05 8.69
N LEU A 261 -4.16 -7.14 9.39
CA LEU A 261 -5.13 -7.97 10.10
C LEU A 261 -5.76 -7.23 11.30
N GLU A 262 -4.96 -6.48 12.06
CA GLU A 262 -5.45 -5.65 13.17
C GLU A 262 -6.44 -4.57 12.72
N ARG A 263 -6.22 -4.00 11.52
CA ARG A 263 -7.02 -2.90 10.95
C ARG A 263 -8.16 -3.37 10.04
N GLY A 264 -8.18 -4.65 9.66
CA GLY A 264 -9.12 -5.19 8.68
C GLY A 264 -8.77 -4.92 7.22
N TRP A 265 -7.55 -4.48 6.91
CA TRP A 265 -7.10 -4.10 5.57
C TRP A 265 -6.56 -5.28 4.76
N LEU A 266 -7.46 -6.20 4.37
CA LEU A 266 -7.04 -7.45 3.70
C LEU A 266 -6.22 -7.22 2.41
N ARG A 267 -6.44 -6.11 1.71
CA ARG A 267 -5.66 -5.73 0.51
C ARG A 267 -4.21 -5.38 0.83
N LEU A 268 -3.93 -4.79 1.99
CA LEU A 268 -2.56 -4.59 2.48
C LEU A 268 -1.90 -5.93 2.81
N ALA A 269 -2.60 -6.83 3.50
CA ALA A 269 -2.08 -8.15 3.83
C ALA A 269 -1.66 -8.93 2.56
N LEU A 270 -2.54 -8.93 1.54
CA LEU A 270 -2.26 -9.52 0.22
C LEU A 270 -1.00 -8.93 -0.43
N ARG A 271 -0.89 -7.60 -0.41
CA ARG A 271 0.26 -6.89 -0.98
C ARG A 271 1.56 -7.26 -0.27
N CYS A 272 1.56 -7.26 1.06
CA CYS A 272 2.76 -7.57 1.82
C CYS A 272 3.21 -9.03 1.64
N ALA A 273 2.28 -9.98 1.74
CA ALA A 273 2.58 -11.41 1.56
C ALA A 273 3.10 -11.72 0.15
N SER A 274 2.53 -11.08 -0.87
CA SER A 274 2.97 -11.24 -2.27
C SER A 274 4.41 -10.77 -2.48
N GLU A 275 4.77 -9.58 -1.95
CA GLU A 275 6.14 -9.08 -2.04
C GLU A 275 7.13 -9.98 -1.27
N ARG A 276 6.72 -10.56 -0.13
CA ARG A 276 7.54 -11.52 0.62
C ARG A 276 7.80 -12.79 -0.19
N ILE A 277 6.79 -13.36 -0.84
CA ILE A 277 6.93 -14.51 -1.75
C ILE A 277 7.90 -14.18 -2.89
N LEU A 278 7.75 -13.01 -3.52
CA LEU A 278 8.63 -12.58 -4.61
C LEU A 278 10.10 -12.44 -4.15
N ILE A 279 10.34 -11.86 -2.97
CA ILE A 279 11.68 -11.75 -2.38
C ILE A 279 12.32 -13.13 -2.20
N TYR A 280 11.58 -14.12 -1.69
CA TYR A 280 12.09 -15.48 -1.54
C TYR A 280 12.42 -16.13 -2.90
N LEU A 281 11.56 -15.94 -3.90
CA LEU A 281 11.80 -16.45 -5.26
C LEU A 281 13.04 -15.81 -5.89
N ASP A 282 13.24 -14.50 -5.74
CA ASP A 282 14.42 -13.82 -6.31
C ASP A 282 15.73 -14.22 -5.66
N ARG A 283 15.66 -14.69 -4.41
CA ARG A 283 16.76 -15.29 -3.67
C ARG A 283 16.98 -16.78 -3.99
N GLY A 284 16.12 -17.38 -4.81
CA GLY A 284 16.18 -18.80 -5.17
C GLY A 284 15.66 -19.74 -4.07
N ASN A 285 14.99 -19.22 -3.05
CA ASN A 285 14.44 -20.02 -1.95
C ASN A 285 12.98 -20.41 -2.24
N LEU A 286 12.81 -21.43 -3.09
CA LEU A 286 11.49 -21.93 -3.50
C LEU A 286 10.69 -22.53 -2.33
N GLU A 287 11.36 -23.15 -1.36
CA GLU A 287 10.69 -23.73 -0.19
C GLU A 287 10.08 -22.64 0.70
N ALA A 288 10.83 -21.58 1.01
CA ALA A 288 10.30 -20.45 1.77
C ALA A 288 9.18 -19.71 1.01
N ALA A 289 9.29 -19.58 -0.31
CA ALA A 289 8.23 -18.99 -1.14
C ALA A 289 6.91 -19.79 -1.05
N ARG A 290 6.98 -21.13 -1.16
CA ARG A 290 5.80 -22.01 -1.01
C ARG A 290 5.24 -22.00 0.40
N ALA A 291 6.10 -21.98 1.41
CA ALA A 291 5.67 -21.91 2.80
C ALA A 291 4.93 -20.59 3.09
N ALA A 292 5.45 -19.47 2.59
CA ALA A 292 4.80 -18.16 2.72
C ALA A 292 3.45 -18.08 1.97
N GLU A 293 3.35 -18.70 0.79
CA GLU A 293 2.07 -18.83 0.07
C GLU A 293 1.05 -19.63 0.89
N ALA A 294 1.44 -20.81 1.39
CA ALA A 294 0.55 -21.68 2.16
C ALA A 294 0.09 -21.03 3.47
N GLU A 295 1.02 -20.38 4.19
CA GLU A 295 0.73 -19.59 5.40
C GLU A 295 -0.32 -18.51 5.11
N PHE A 296 -0.18 -17.78 4.01
CA PHE A 296 -1.13 -16.73 3.67
C PHE A 296 -2.49 -17.28 3.22
N ASP A 297 -2.51 -18.43 2.53
CA ASP A 297 -3.76 -19.12 2.20
C ASP A 297 -4.53 -19.59 3.44
N ASP A 298 -3.84 -19.99 4.52
CA ASP A 298 -4.47 -20.27 5.81
C ASP A 298 -5.11 -19.02 6.41
N VAL A 299 -4.43 -17.86 6.32
CA VAL A 299 -5.00 -16.57 6.74
C VAL A 299 -6.25 -16.23 5.94
N LEU A 300 -6.24 -16.42 4.61
CA LEU A 300 -7.40 -16.18 3.76
C LEU A 300 -8.58 -17.11 4.08
N ARG A 301 -8.33 -18.35 4.50
CA ARG A 301 -9.37 -19.30 4.94
C ARG A 301 -9.93 -18.96 6.32
N ALA A 302 -9.08 -18.49 7.24
CA ALA A 302 -9.46 -18.23 8.63
C ALA A 302 -10.12 -16.87 8.83
N THR A 303 -9.83 -15.89 7.98
CA THR A 303 -10.34 -14.52 8.13
C THR A 303 -11.78 -14.35 7.69
N SER A 304 -12.55 -13.51 8.39
CA SER A 304 -13.88 -13.07 7.99
C SER A 304 -13.87 -11.78 7.16
N LEU A 305 -12.67 -11.20 6.94
CA LEU A 305 -12.48 -9.97 6.18
C LEU A 305 -12.85 -10.18 4.70
N ARG A 306 -13.34 -9.11 4.07
CA ARG A 306 -13.79 -9.12 2.67
C ARG A 306 -12.93 -8.22 1.82
N LEU A 307 -12.74 -8.62 0.57
CA LEU A 307 -12.15 -7.78 -0.47
C LEU A 307 -13.24 -6.92 -1.10
N THR A 308 -12.88 -5.73 -1.58
CA THR A 308 -13.80 -4.85 -2.27
C THR A 308 -14.22 -5.44 -3.62
N ASP A 309 -13.26 -5.96 -4.37
CA ASP A 309 -13.46 -6.72 -5.60
C ASP A 309 -12.74 -8.08 -5.48
N PRO A 310 -13.40 -9.13 -4.97
CA PRO A 310 -12.78 -10.45 -4.81
C PRO A 310 -12.24 -11.06 -6.11
N ASP A 311 -12.79 -10.67 -7.27
CA ASP A 311 -12.40 -11.22 -8.57
C ASP A 311 -11.07 -10.65 -9.09
N PHE A 312 -10.63 -9.51 -8.53
CA PHE A 312 -9.45 -8.78 -8.98
C PHE A 312 -8.47 -8.39 -7.88
N ASP A 313 -8.90 -8.05 -6.67
CA ASP A 313 -8.03 -7.56 -5.58
C ASP A 313 -6.96 -8.58 -5.16
N ARG A 314 -7.15 -9.87 -5.50
CA ARG A 314 -6.17 -10.95 -5.32
C ARG A 314 -5.00 -10.92 -6.32
N TRP A 315 -5.02 -10.03 -7.30
CA TRP A 315 -4.01 -9.96 -8.36
C TRP A 315 -2.54 -10.01 -7.87
N PRO A 316 -2.15 -9.41 -6.73
CA PRO A 316 -0.75 -9.46 -6.28
C PRO A 316 -0.30 -10.88 -5.97
N LEU A 317 -1.18 -11.65 -5.31
CA LEU A 317 -0.92 -13.04 -4.96
C LEU A 317 -0.89 -13.90 -6.22
N GLU A 318 -1.77 -13.63 -7.19
CA GLU A 318 -1.76 -14.33 -8.48
C GLU A 318 -0.49 -14.06 -9.30
N VAL A 319 0.08 -12.85 -9.24
CA VAL A 319 1.41 -12.54 -9.82
C VAL A 319 2.50 -13.36 -9.13
N ALA A 320 2.49 -13.40 -7.78
CA ALA A 320 3.45 -14.20 -7.01
C ALA A 320 3.33 -15.71 -7.33
N ARG A 321 2.10 -16.21 -7.50
CA ARG A 321 1.81 -17.60 -7.93
C ARG A 321 2.32 -17.92 -9.31
N CYS A 322 2.13 -17.01 -10.27
CA CYS A 322 2.69 -17.18 -11.60
C CYS A 322 4.22 -17.29 -11.56
N ARG A 323 4.88 -16.44 -10.76
CA ARG A 323 6.34 -16.50 -10.54
C ARG A 323 6.76 -17.82 -9.89
N LEU A 324 5.97 -18.32 -8.93
CA LEU A 324 6.20 -19.60 -8.27
C LEU A 324 6.01 -20.80 -9.23
N ALA A 325 5.01 -20.74 -10.11
CA ALA A 325 4.78 -21.73 -11.16
C ALA A 325 5.95 -21.77 -12.14
N MET A 326 6.45 -20.60 -12.58
CA MET A 326 7.67 -20.51 -13.39
C MET A 326 8.89 -21.13 -12.69
N ALA A 327 9.11 -20.80 -11.41
CA ALA A 327 10.18 -21.39 -10.60
C ALA A 327 10.00 -22.91 -10.36
N SER A 328 8.78 -23.41 -10.53
CA SER A 328 8.42 -24.83 -10.42
C SER A 328 8.35 -25.54 -11.78
N GLU A 329 9.00 -24.98 -12.82
CA GLU A 329 9.04 -25.54 -14.19
C GLU A 329 7.66 -25.68 -14.86
N ARG A 330 6.70 -24.83 -14.50
CA ARG A 330 5.35 -24.75 -15.09
C ARG A 330 5.05 -23.38 -15.73
N PRO A 331 5.86 -22.92 -16.70
CA PRO A 331 5.69 -21.59 -17.29
C PRO A 331 4.41 -21.44 -18.12
N SER A 332 3.90 -22.50 -18.76
CA SER A 332 2.66 -22.44 -19.54
C SER A 332 1.42 -22.16 -18.68
N GLU A 333 1.40 -22.66 -17.45
CA GLU A 333 0.35 -22.36 -16.47
C GLU A 333 0.40 -20.88 -16.05
N ALA A 334 1.61 -20.35 -15.84
CA ALA A 334 1.80 -18.93 -15.55
C ALA A 334 1.32 -18.03 -16.70
N VAL A 335 1.58 -18.40 -17.96
CA VAL A 335 1.06 -17.68 -19.14
C VAL A 335 -0.47 -17.66 -19.14
N ALA A 336 -1.12 -18.80 -18.91
CA ALA A 336 -2.58 -18.89 -18.91
C ALA A 336 -3.20 -18.03 -17.78
N SER A 337 -2.71 -18.19 -16.56
CA SER A 337 -3.20 -17.46 -15.38
C SER A 337 -2.95 -15.94 -15.50
N ALA A 338 -1.75 -15.52 -15.90
CA ALA A 338 -1.44 -14.11 -16.09
C ALA A 338 -2.24 -13.49 -17.24
N SER A 339 -2.51 -14.24 -18.32
CA SER A 339 -3.34 -13.76 -19.44
C SER A 339 -4.79 -13.54 -19.04
N ALA A 340 -5.37 -14.47 -18.27
CA ALA A 340 -6.73 -14.33 -17.75
C ALA A 340 -6.84 -13.12 -16.81
N LEU A 341 -5.84 -12.92 -15.94
CA LEU A 341 -5.80 -11.78 -15.04
C LEU A 341 -5.58 -10.45 -15.77
N ARG A 342 -4.76 -10.43 -16.82
CA ARG A 342 -4.54 -9.24 -17.66
C ARG A 342 -5.82 -8.81 -18.35
N PHE A 343 -6.63 -9.75 -18.83
CA PHE A 343 -7.94 -9.45 -19.41
C PHE A 343 -8.85 -8.77 -18.38
N LYS A 344 -8.92 -9.30 -17.15
CA LYS A 344 -9.67 -8.68 -16.04
C LYS A 344 -9.15 -7.29 -15.67
N ALA A 345 -7.83 -7.09 -15.69
CA ALA A 345 -7.21 -5.80 -15.43
C ALA A 345 -7.63 -4.77 -16.48
N ARG A 346 -7.54 -5.12 -17.77
CA ARG A 346 -7.92 -4.23 -18.88
C ARG A 346 -9.40 -3.85 -18.85
N SER A 347 -10.30 -4.80 -18.58
CA SER A 347 -11.74 -4.50 -18.51
C SER A 347 -12.12 -3.58 -17.35
N ARG A 348 -11.28 -3.54 -16.30
CA ARG A 348 -11.40 -2.63 -15.14
C ARG A 348 -10.63 -1.32 -15.31
N GLY A 349 -10.00 -1.10 -16.47
CA GLY A 349 -9.14 0.07 -16.70
C GLY A 349 -7.86 0.06 -15.86
N GLN A 350 -7.45 -1.07 -15.28
CA GLN A 350 -6.22 -1.19 -14.48
C GLN A 350 -5.00 -1.35 -15.41
N PHE A 351 -4.68 -0.29 -16.16
CA PHE A 351 -3.67 -0.31 -17.22
C PHE A 351 -2.26 -0.57 -16.68
N TRP A 352 -1.91 0.01 -15.53
CA TRP A 352 -0.61 -0.26 -14.93
C TRP A 352 -0.46 -1.74 -14.53
N VAL A 353 -1.47 -2.34 -13.89
CA VAL A 353 -1.45 -3.78 -13.57
C VAL A 353 -1.44 -4.63 -14.84
N SER A 354 -2.21 -4.26 -15.88
CA SER A 354 -2.21 -4.93 -17.18
C SER A 354 -0.81 -4.96 -17.79
N LEU A 355 -0.09 -3.83 -17.76
CA LEU A 355 1.25 -3.74 -18.34
C LEU A 355 2.24 -4.61 -17.55
N ARG A 356 2.17 -4.61 -16.22
CA ARG A 356 2.98 -5.50 -15.39
C ARG A 356 2.71 -6.97 -15.69
N LEU A 357 1.45 -7.34 -15.94
CA LEU A 357 1.09 -8.70 -16.35
C LEU A 357 1.60 -9.03 -17.77
N SER A 358 1.60 -8.07 -18.69
CA SER A 358 2.25 -8.23 -20.01
C SER A 358 3.73 -8.55 -19.88
N VAL A 359 4.45 -7.87 -19.00
CA VAL A 359 5.87 -8.16 -18.73
C VAL A 359 6.07 -9.58 -18.18
N LEU A 360 5.23 -9.99 -17.22
CA LEU A 360 5.25 -11.35 -16.68
C LEU A 360 4.92 -12.41 -17.76
N ILE A 361 3.91 -12.16 -18.60
CA ILE A 361 3.52 -13.04 -19.71
C ILE A 361 4.69 -13.16 -20.69
N ALA A 362 5.35 -12.07 -21.05
CA ALA A 362 6.52 -12.11 -21.92
C ALA A 362 7.62 -13.02 -21.36
N GLY A 363 7.96 -12.84 -20.08
CA GLY A 363 8.92 -13.69 -19.38
C GLY A 363 8.49 -15.16 -19.31
N ALA A 364 7.22 -15.42 -19.00
CA ALA A 364 6.66 -16.76 -18.91
C ALA A 364 6.60 -17.47 -20.27
N SER A 365 6.23 -16.78 -21.34
CA SER A 365 6.21 -17.31 -22.70
C SER A 365 7.62 -17.68 -23.18
N MET A 366 8.63 -16.83 -22.93
CA MET A 366 10.02 -17.16 -23.23
C MET A 366 10.50 -18.38 -22.43
N ALA A 367 10.12 -18.48 -21.15
CA ALA A 367 10.45 -19.64 -20.31
C ALA A 367 9.72 -20.94 -20.77
N ALA A 368 8.53 -20.81 -21.35
CA ALA A 368 7.79 -21.93 -21.96
C ALA A 368 8.34 -22.35 -23.34
N GLY A 369 9.32 -21.61 -23.88
CA GLY A 369 9.92 -21.86 -25.20
C GLY A 369 9.22 -21.15 -26.36
N ASP A 370 8.13 -20.43 -26.11
CA ASP A 370 7.43 -19.61 -27.11
C ASP A 370 8.06 -18.21 -27.23
N TRP A 371 9.25 -18.19 -27.81
CA TRP A 371 10.04 -16.97 -27.95
C TRP A 371 9.40 -15.94 -28.87
N SER A 372 8.66 -16.36 -29.89
CA SER A 372 8.02 -15.44 -30.83
C SER A 372 6.98 -14.59 -30.11
N ASN A 373 6.06 -15.23 -29.39
CA ASN A 373 5.04 -14.51 -28.63
C ASN A 373 5.65 -13.76 -27.44
N GLY A 374 6.62 -14.35 -26.76
CA GLY A 374 7.32 -13.70 -25.65
C GLY A 374 8.03 -12.40 -26.04
N LEU A 375 8.73 -12.38 -27.18
CA LEU A 375 9.40 -11.17 -27.68
C LEU A 375 8.42 -10.12 -28.19
N ALA A 376 7.35 -10.53 -28.88
CA ALA A 376 6.32 -9.60 -29.34
C ALA A 376 5.62 -8.91 -28.15
N GLU A 377 5.30 -9.67 -27.11
CA GLU A 377 4.71 -9.13 -25.87
C GLU A 377 5.69 -8.21 -25.13
N LEU A 378 6.98 -8.57 -25.07
CA LEU A 378 8.01 -7.73 -24.49
C LEU A 378 8.17 -6.41 -25.26
N ALA A 379 8.22 -6.47 -26.60
CA ALA A 379 8.34 -5.28 -27.44
C ALA A 379 7.19 -4.29 -27.22
N GLY A 380 5.94 -4.77 -27.26
CA GLY A 380 4.76 -3.93 -27.05
C GLY A 380 4.72 -3.32 -25.63
N SER A 381 5.09 -4.09 -24.61
CA SER A 381 5.15 -3.57 -23.24
C SER A 381 6.27 -2.53 -23.05
N LEU A 382 7.43 -2.71 -23.69
CA LEU A 382 8.53 -1.74 -23.69
C LEU A 382 8.17 -0.43 -24.38
N GLU A 383 7.49 -0.48 -25.52
CA GLU A 383 7.00 0.72 -26.23
C GLU A 383 6.04 1.53 -25.36
N GLU A 384 5.08 0.84 -24.72
CA GLU A 384 4.15 1.48 -23.80
C GLU A 384 4.87 2.04 -22.57
N GLY A 385 5.78 1.26 -21.98
CA GLY A 385 6.57 1.65 -20.81
C GLY A 385 7.48 2.85 -21.07
N ALA A 386 8.18 2.86 -22.20
CA ALA A 386 9.07 3.96 -22.61
C ALA A 386 8.30 5.27 -22.77
N ARG A 387 7.10 5.24 -23.36
CA ARG A 387 6.24 6.42 -23.55
C ARG A 387 5.84 7.07 -22.23
N VAL A 388 5.64 6.28 -21.18
CA VAL A 388 5.20 6.77 -19.86
C VAL A 388 6.34 6.91 -18.84
N GLY A 389 7.55 6.48 -19.19
CA GLY A 389 8.74 6.56 -18.35
C GLY A 389 8.83 5.49 -17.28
N LEU A 390 8.24 4.31 -17.51
CA LEU A 390 8.36 3.19 -16.59
C LEU A 390 9.78 2.61 -16.59
N PHE A 391 10.24 2.22 -15.41
CA PHE A 391 11.57 1.65 -15.24
C PHE A 391 11.51 0.40 -14.36
N ARG A 392 10.98 0.52 -13.15
CA ARG A 392 10.96 -0.60 -12.17
C ARG A 392 10.10 -1.78 -12.56
N THR A 393 8.99 -1.52 -13.25
CA THR A 393 8.17 -2.58 -13.84
C THR A 393 8.99 -3.59 -14.69
N PHE A 394 10.10 -3.15 -15.31
CA PHE A 394 11.02 -4.05 -16.05
C PHE A 394 12.22 -4.50 -15.21
N ILE A 395 12.83 -3.59 -14.44
CA ILE A 395 14.02 -3.91 -13.62
C ILE A 395 13.71 -4.97 -12.56
N ASP A 396 12.56 -4.89 -11.90
CA ASP A 396 12.19 -5.83 -10.85
C ASP A 396 11.96 -7.24 -11.42
N GLU A 397 11.63 -7.35 -12.71
CA GLU A 397 11.48 -8.61 -13.44
C GLU A 397 12.71 -8.94 -14.32
N MET A 398 13.84 -8.23 -14.17
CA MET A 398 15.03 -8.35 -15.03
C MET A 398 15.50 -9.80 -15.21
N GLY A 399 15.38 -10.62 -14.15
CA GLY A 399 15.72 -12.03 -14.18
C GLY A 399 14.96 -12.86 -15.22
N LEU A 400 13.77 -12.42 -15.64
CA LEU A 400 12.99 -13.04 -16.71
C LEU A 400 13.29 -12.45 -18.08
N LEU A 401 13.63 -11.16 -18.13
CA LEU A 401 13.59 -10.37 -19.35
C LEU A 401 14.95 -10.22 -20.02
N VAL A 402 16.06 -10.34 -19.28
CA VAL A 402 17.40 -9.97 -19.74
C VAL A 402 17.79 -10.56 -21.10
N VAL A 403 17.43 -11.82 -21.36
CA VAL A 403 17.72 -12.47 -22.65
C VAL A 403 16.88 -11.85 -23.78
N GLY A 404 15.60 -11.60 -23.52
CA GLY A 404 14.70 -10.93 -24.46
C GLY A 404 15.12 -9.48 -24.74
N LEU A 405 15.50 -8.74 -23.69
CA LEU A 405 15.99 -7.35 -23.80
C LEU A 405 17.25 -7.27 -24.67
N ARG A 406 18.22 -8.16 -24.46
CA ARG A 406 19.44 -8.22 -25.29
C ARG A 406 19.14 -8.51 -26.75
N ARG A 407 18.15 -9.38 -27.02
CA ARG A 407 17.75 -9.74 -28.38
C ARG A 407 17.05 -8.58 -29.09
N LEU A 408 16.13 -7.89 -28.41
CA LEU A 408 15.49 -6.68 -28.91
C LEU A 408 16.50 -5.54 -29.10
N ARG A 409 17.53 -5.47 -28.26
CA ARG A 409 18.60 -4.47 -28.40
C ARG A 409 19.45 -4.65 -29.67
N GLN A 410 19.50 -5.86 -30.22
CA GLN A 410 20.16 -6.19 -31.48
C GLN A 410 19.26 -5.94 -32.69
N ASP A 411 17.96 -5.75 -32.49
CA ASP A 411 17.01 -5.42 -33.55
C ASP A 411 17.10 -3.92 -33.86
N ALA A 412 17.74 -3.59 -34.99
CA ALA A 412 17.91 -2.22 -35.45
C ALA A 412 16.58 -1.52 -35.77
N GLU A 413 15.55 -2.29 -36.16
CA GLU A 413 14.24 -1.74 -36.49
C GLU A 413 13.51 -1.31 -35.22
N PHE A 414 13.54 -2.16 -34.20
CA PHE A 414 12.95 -1.88 -32.89
C PHE A 414 13.70 -0.76 -32.14
N CYS A 415 15.02 -0.73 -32.25
CA CYS A 415 15.87 0.26 -31.56
C CYS A 415 15.82 1.67 -32.16
N ARG A 416 14.96 1.95 -33.15
CA ARG A 416 14.84 3.28 -33.75
C ARG A 416 14.42 4.34 -32.72
N GLY A 417 14.95 5.56 -32.88
CA GLY A 417 14.61 6.69 -32.02
C GLY A 417 15.09 6.52 -30.58
N HIS A 418 14.19 6.73 -29.62
CA HIS A 418 14.51 6.73 -28.18
C HIS A 418 14.62 5.32 -27.57
N MET A 419 14.22 4.27 -28.29
CA MET A 419 14.17 2.90 -27.76
C MET A 419 15.55 2.33 -27.45
N ALA A 420 16.57 2.62 -28.27
CA ALA A 420 17.95 2.21 -28.00
C ALA A 420 18.44 2.71 -26.63
N ALA A 421 18.28 4.01 -26.36
CA ALA A 421 18.70 4.63 -25.10
C ALA A 421 17.92 4.08 -23.90
N TYR A 422 16.62 3.83 -24.08
CA TYR A 422 15.76 3.24 -23.05
C TYR A 422 16.20 1.80 -22.70
N LEU A 423 16.44 0.95 -23.69
CA LEU A 423 16.96 -0.40 -23.49
C LEU A 423 18.35 -0.40 -22.84
N ASP A 424 19.24 0.50 -23.28
CA ASP A 424 20.57 0.64 -22.69
C ASP A 424 20.49 1.04 -21.21
N GLY A 425 19.57 1.94 -20.86
CA GLY A 425 19.30 2.31 -19.47
C GLY A 425 18.80 1.12 -18.61
N LEU A 426 17.90 0.30 -19.15
CA LEU A 426 17.41 -0.91 -18.48
C LEU A 426 18.52 -1.95 -18.30
N LEU A 427 19.28 -2.24 -19.36
CA LEU A 427 20.34 -3.26 -19.36
C LEU A 427 21.53 -2.85 -18.47
N ALA A 428 21.79 -1.56 -18.29
CA ALA A 428 22.82 -1.07 -17.36
C ALA A 428 22.55 -1.49 -15.89
N HIS A 429 21.31 -1.82 -15.54
CA HIS A 429 20.90 -2.24 -14.20
C HIS A 429 20.89 -3.77 -14.02
N GLU A 430 21.42 -4.52 -14.99
CA GLU A 430 21.68 -5.93 -14.82
C GLU A 430 22.73 -6.14 -13.72
N LYS A 431 22.30 -6.46 -12.50
CA LYS A 431 23.21 -6.92 -11.44
C LYS A 431 23.77 -8.29 -11.85
N PRO A 432 25.09 -8.53 -11.82
CA PRO A 432 25.64 -9.84 -12.10
C PRO A 432 25.07 -10.84 -11.10
N ARG A 433 24.16 -11.71 -11.57
CA ARG A 433 23.63 -12.80 -10.75
C ARG A 433 24.73 -13.85 -10.65
N PRO A 434 25.15 -14.29 -9.44
CA PRO A 434 25.94 -15.51 -9.35
C PRO A 434 25.15 -16.63 -10.04
N PRO A 435 25.79 -17.46 -10.87
CA PRO A 435 25.10 -18.46 -11.66
C PRO A 435 24.23 -19.32 -10.75
N LEU A 436 22.97 -19.53 -11.16
CA LEU A 436 22.07 -20.51 -10.56
C LEU A 436 22.64 -21.90 -10.82
N THR A 437 23.67 -22.30 -10.07
CA THR A 437 24.10 -23.69 -10.03
C THR A 437 22.98 -24.49 -9.40
N ARG A 438 22.28 -25.24 -10.26
CA ARG A 438 21.41 -26.37 -9.91
C ARG A 438 21.92 -27.03 -8.65
N SER A 439 21.03 -27.16 -7.66
CA SER A 439 21.21 -27.94 -6.44
C SER A 439 21.99 -29.24 -6.72
N ARG A 440 23.29 -29.22 -6.43
CA ARG A 440 24.01 -30.42 -6.06
C ARG A 440 24.10 -30.38 -4.55
N ARG A 441 23.28 -31.21 -3.91
CA ARG A 441 23.54 -31.74 -2.58
C ARG A 441 25.05 -32.01 -2.45
N ARG A 442 25.71 -31.43 -1.44
CA ARG A 442 26.40 -32.19 -0.40
C ARG A 442 26.91 -31.30 0.76
N PRO A 443 27.12 -31.91 1.94
CA PRO A 443 27.13 -31.24 3.23
C PRO A 443 28.54 -30.80 3.63
N HIS A 444 28.63 -29.70 4.37
CA HIS A 444 29.74 -29.48 5.30
C HIS A 444 29.17 -29.11 6.67
N ARG A 445 28.92 -30.15 7.49
CA ARG A 445 28.98 -30.02 8.95
C ARG A 445 30.45 -29.97 9.34
N GLY A 446 31.03 -28.76 9.34
CA GLY A 446 32.24 -28.48 10.10
C GLY A 446 31.83 -28.05 11.50
N GLN A 447 32.40 -28.69 12.52
CA GLN A 447 32.09 -28.50 13.94
C GLN A 447 32.02 -27.03 14.35
N ILE A 448 30.80 -26.56 14.63
CA ILE A 448 30.53 -25.42 15.49
C ILE A 448 29.78 -26.02 16.67
N GLU A 449 30.28 -25.81 17.89
CA GLU A 449 29.60 -26.29 19.09
C GLU A 449 28.15 -25.79 19.08
N SER A 450 27.19 -26.71 19.17
CA SER A 450 25.78 -26.36 19.11
C SER A 450 25.41 -25.43 20.25
N LEU A 451 24.69 -24.35 19.93
CA LEU A 451 24.07 -23.49 20.93
C LEU A 451 23.02 -24.29 21.70
N THR A 452 22.95 -24.07 23.01
CA THR A 452 21.86 -24.58 23.85
C THR A 452 20.56 -23.83 23.58
N ASP A 453 19.41 -24.42 23.91
CA ASP A 453 18.10 -23.79 23.68
C ASP A 453 18.02 -22.39 24.32
N ARG A 454 18.61 -22.22 25.51
CA ARG A 454 18.65 -20.94 26.20
C ARG A 454 19.52 -19.91 25.48
N GLU A 455 20.63 -20.34 24.88
CA GLU A 455 21.50 -19.47 24.07
C GLU A 455 20.84 -19.08 22.75
N ILE A 456 20.06 -19.96 22.13
CA ILE A 456 19.26 -19.66 20.92
C ILE A 456 18.22 -18.57 21.23
N VAL A 457 17.50 -18.71 22.35
CA VAL A 457 16.51 -17.70 22.78
C VAL A 457 17.17 -16.34 23.02
N VAL A 458 18.31 -16.30 23.72
CA VAL A 458 19.07 -15.06 23.96
C VAL A 458 19.56 -14.47 22.63
N LEU A 459 20.07 -15.28 21.72
CA LEU A 459 20.56 -14.85 20.41
C LEU A 459 19.44 -14.30 19.50
N ARG A 460 18.24 -14.87 19.54
CA ARG A 460 17.05 -14.33 18.86
C ARG A 460 16.64 -12.97 19.44
N LEU A 461 16.62 -12.84 20.76
CA LEU A 461 16.37 -11.53 21.38
C LEU A 461 17.49 -10.54 21.06
N MET A 462 18.71 -11.02 20.82
CA MET A 462 19.81 -10.17 20.34
C MET A 462 19.61 -9.69 18.90
N SER A 463 19.07 -10.52 18.01
CA SER A 463 18.80 -10.16 16.61
C SER A 463 17.68 -9.13 16.49
N LEU A 464 16.77 -9.05 17.47
CA LEU A 464 15.75 -8.00 17.61
C LEU A 464 16.30 -6.64 18.10
N GLY A 465 17.62 -6.52 18.31
CA GLY A 465 18.24 -5.26 18.75
C GLY A 465 18.11 -4.97 20.25
N LEU A 466 17.50 -5.86 21.04
CA LEU A 466 17.28 -5.64 22.48
C LEU A 466 18.60 -5.60 23.27
N SER A 467 18.82 -4.55 24.07
CA SER A 467 19.95 -4.46 24.97
C SER A 467 19.95 -5.60 26.00
N ASN A 468 21.11 -5.92 26.60
CA ASN A 468 21.20 -6.98 27.61
C ASN A 468 20.25 -6.74 28.81
N LYS A 469 19.91 -5.48 29.12
CA LYS A 469 18.93 -5.13 30.16
C LYS A 469 17.49 -5.46 29.73
N GLU A 470 17.15 -5.27 28.46
CA GLU A 470 15.83 -5.58 27.92
C GLU A 470 15.63 -7.09 27.76
N ILE A 471 16.67 -7.81 27.29
CA ILE A 471 16.67 -9.28 27.23
C ILE A 471 16.50 -9.88 28.63
N ALA A 472 17.20 -9.32 29.63
CA ALA A 472 17.10 -9.74 31.02
C ALA A 472 15.67 -9.60 31.57
N ARG A 473 15.00 -8.47 31.30
CA ARG A 473 13.59 -8.27 31.66
C ARG A 473 12.65 -9.23 30.92
N ALA A 474 12.87 -9.45 29.63
CA ALA A 474 12.04 -10.34 28.82
C ALA A 474 12.14 -11.81 29.26
N LEU A 475 13.25 -12.19 29.90
CA LEU A 475 13.52 -13.56 30.35
C LEU A 475 13.44 -13.74 31.87
N ASP A 476 13.05 -12.70 32.61
CA ASP A 476 12.98 -12.61 34.08
C ASP A 476 14.26 -13.10 34.80
N ILE A 477 15.42 -12.61 34.34
CA ILE A 477 16.74 -12.96 34.90
C ILE A 477 17.64 -11.73 35.02
N MET A 478 18.77 -11.86 35.73
CA MET A 478 19.71 -10.76 35.93
C MET A 478 20.49 -10.41 34.64
N PRO A 479 20.75 -9.12 34.35
CA PRO A 479 21.55 -8.69 33.19
C PRO A 479 22.95 -9.30 33.11
N GLU A 480 23.55 -9.64 34.26
CA GLU A 480 24.87 -10.29 34.32
C GLU A 480 24.84 -11.73 33.77
N THR A 481 23.71 -12.43 33.94
CA THR A 481 23.47 -13.74 33.34
C THR A 481 23.38 -13.64 31.81
N ILE A 482 22.77 -12.58 31.28
CA ILE A 482 22.72 -12.32 29.83
C ILE A 482 24.11 -12.04 29.26
N LYS A 483 24.96 -11.27 29.96
CA LYS A 483 26.36 -11.07 29.53
C LYS A 483 27.12 -12.40 29.46
N SER A 484 26.88 -13.29 30.41
CA SER A 484 27.49 -14.62 30.44
C SER A 484 27.03 -15.48 29.26
N HIS A 485 25.72 -15.48 28.93
CA HIS A 485 25.20 -16.12 27.73
C HIS A 485 25.78 -15.51 26.44
N ALA A 486 25.85 -14.18 26.34
CA ALA A 486 26.44 -13.47 25.21
C ALA A 486 27.89 -13.91 24.95
N LYS A 487 28.71 -13.99 26.00
CA LYS A 487 30.11 -14.40 25.90
C LYS A 487 30.24 -15.84 25.39
N ARG A 488 29.39 -16.77 25.85
CA ARG A 488 29.36 -18.16 25.38
C ARG A 488 28.90 -18.25 23.93
N ILE A 489 27.86 -17.51 23.56
CA ILE A 489 27.36 -17.41 22.18
C ILE A 489 28.46 -16.90 21.24
N PHE A 490 29.16 -15.84 21.62
CA PHE A 490 30.25 -15.27 20.81
C PHE A 490 31.42 -16.22 20.66
N ALA A 491 31.79 -16.93 21.73
CA ALA A 491 32.82 -17.96 21.68
C ALA A 491 32.42 -19.13 20.77
N LYS A 492 31.19 -19.65 20.91
CA LYS A 492 30.67 -20.77 20.11
C LYS A 492 30.52 -20.41 18.63
N LEU A 493 30.12 -19.18 18.32
CA LEU A 493 29.95 -18.71 16.95
C LEU A 493 31.23 -18.09 16.34
N ALA A 494 32.35 -18.10 17.08
CA ALA A 494 33.60 -17.45 16.70
C ALA A 494 33.43 -15.98 16.26
N ALA A 495 32.58 -15.23 16.98
CA ALA A 495 32.27 -13.83 16.73
C ALA A 495 32.92 -12.91 17.76
N LYS A 496 33.38 -11.72 17.34
CA LYS A 496 33.98 -10.71 18.23
C LYS A 496 32.97 -9.65 18.67
N ALA A 497 31.88 -9.50 17.93
CA ALA A 497 30.84 -8.52 18.20
C ALA A 497 29.43 -9.11 18.05
N ARG A 498 28.45 -8.44 18.66
CA ARG A 498 27.05 -8.85 18.65
C ARG A 498 26.46 -8.97 17.25
N THR A 499 26.73 -8.00 16.38
CA THR A 499 26.27 -8.00 14.99
C THR A 499 26.88 -9.15 14.19
N GLU A 500 28.16 -9.44 14.42
CA GLU A 500 28.87 -10.57 13.81
C GLU A 500 28.29 -11.91 14.29
N ALA A 501 27.98 -12.05 15.57
CA ALA A 501 27.34 -13.26 16.11
C ALA A 501 25.96 -13.51 15.50
N VAL A 502 25.16 -12.45 15.32
CA VAL A 502 23.85 -12.54 14.68
C VAL A 502 23.99 -12.90 13.19
N SER A 503 24.93 -12.26 12.47
CA SER A 503 25.21 -12.59 11.06
C SER A 503 25.61 -14.05 10.89
N ARG A 504 26.55 -14.51 11.71
CA ARG A 504 27.09 -15.87 11.63
C ARG A 504 26.05 -16.93 11.98
N ALA A 505 25.17 -16.65 12.92
CA ALA A 505 24.06 -17.55 13.23
C ALA A 505 23.01 -17.63 12.10
N ASN A 506 22.79 -16.55 11.35
CA ASN A 506 21.95 -16.56 10.15
C ASN A 506 22.63 -17.34 9.00
N GLU A 507 23.94 -17.18 8.80
CA GLU A 507 24.71 -17.94 7.80
C GLU A 507 24.67 -19.46 8.07
N LEU A 508 24.58 -19.84 9.34
CA LEU A 508 24.53 -21.23 9.79
C LEU A 508 23.11 -21.80 9.88
N GLY A 509 22.07 -20.98 9.63
CA GLY A 509 20.65 -21.39 9.69
C GLY A 509 20.17 -21.77 11.10
N ILE A 510 20.77 -21.20 12.14
CA ILE A 510 20.39 -21.46 13.56
C ILE A 510 19.23 -20.56 14.00
N MET A 511 19.04 -19.44 13.32
CA MET A 511 17.92 -18.50 13.45
C MET A 511 17.16 -18.45 12.14
#